data_AF-A0A067S425-F1
#
_entry.id   AF-A0A067S425-F1
#
_cell.length_a   1.000
_cell.length_b   1.000
_cell.length_c   1.000
_cell.angle_alpha   90.00
_cell.angle_beta   90.00
_cell.angle_gamma   90.00
#
_symmetry.space_group_name_H-M   'P 1'
#
loop_
_entity.id
_entity.type
_entity.pdbx_description
1 polymer ?
#
loop_
_entity_poly.entity_id
_entity_poly.type
_entity_poly.pdbx_seq_one_letter_code
_entity_poly.pdbx_strand_id
1 'polypeptide(L)'
;AKRKARQKASSNRNRKKKKGAQEGYTPAPQLAKKQLSSSQVVSPAYSTNSFGIASTGYVSPRTINSSTAYRLDQLVGPSSKFKFRLQKWDAQAPIPIVDGRRRVYGVCAGVPKNDAGWDSLQMRAATLLENSRHALKFSEKNRKSRRGKFSA
;
A
#
# COMPACT_ATOMS: atom_id res chain seq x y z
N ALA A 1 -14.90 29.69 20.35
CA ALA A 1 -14.95 28.83 19.12
C ALA A 1 -14.20 29.41 17.91
N LYS A 2 -14.38 30.68 17.54
CA LYS A 2 -13.83 31.28 16.28
C LYS A 2 -12.29 31.28 16.16
N ARG A 3 -11.54 31.45 17.26
CA ARG A 3 -10.05 31.43 17.27
C ARG A 3 -9.47 30.08 16.85
N LYS A 4 -10.00 28.98 17.41
CA LYS A 4 -9.57 27.61 17.07
C LYS A 4 -9.83 27.27 15.60
N ALA A 5 -10.96 27.74 15.05
CA ALA A 5 -11.28 27.56 13.63
C ALA A 5 -10.30 28.29 12.70
N ARG A 6 -9.94 29.55 13.03
CA ARG A 6 -8.95 30.33 12.28
C ARG A 6 -7.55 29.71 12.33
N GLN A 7 -7.10 29.23 13.50
CA GLN A 7 -5.82 28.51 13.62
C GLN A 7 -5.79 27.23 12.78
N LYS A 8 -6.87 26.43 12.80
CA LYS A 8 -6.98 25.22 11.98
C LYS A 8 -6.96 25.54 10.48
N ALA A 9 -7.64 26.59 10.04
CA ALA A 9 -7.63 27.03 8.65
C ALA A 9 -6.23 27.49 8.19
N SER A 10 -5.54 28.29 9.01
CA SER A 10 -4.17 28.72 8.74
C SER A 10 -3.19 27.54 8.69
N SER A 11 -3.29 26.60 9.64
CA SER A 11 -2.51 25.37 9.65
C SER A 11 -2.73 24.52 8.39
N ASN A 12 -3.98 24.34 7.97
CA ASN A 12 -4.30 23.62 6.73
C ASN A 12 -3.72 24.32 5.49
N ARG A 13 -3.80 25.66 5.42
CA ARG A 13 -3.21 26.45 4.32
C ARG A 13 -1.70 26.28 4.26
N ASN A 14 -1.03 26.39 5.41
CA ASN A 14 0.42 26.20 5.52
C ASN A 14 0.83 24.77 5.18
N ARG A 15 0.07 23.76 5.61
CA ARG A 15 0.31 22.35 5.24
C ARG A 15 0.14 22.13 3.74
N LYS A 16 -0.86 22.74 3.11
CA LYS A 16 -1.06 22.67 1.65
C LYS A 16 0.10 23.34 0.90
N LYS A 17 0.56 24.50 1.36
CA LYS A 17 1.72 25.20 0.79
C LYS A 17 3.00 24.38 0.94
N LYS A 18 3.27 23.83 2.13
CA LYS A 18 4.42 22.93 2.37
C LYS A 18 4.39 21.68 1.50
N LYS A 19 3.21 21.05 1.33
CA LYS A 19 3.06 19.88 0.43
C LYS A 19 3.29 20.22 -1.04
N GLY A 20 2.83 21.38 -1.50
CA GLY A 20 3.04 21.82 -2.88
C GLY A 20 4.48 22.24 -3.18
N ALA A 21 5.22 22.67 -2.15
CA ALA A 21 6.63 23.05 -2.24
C ALA A 21 7.59 21.90 -1.89
N GLN A 22 7.09 20.71 -1.56
CA GLN A 22 7.92 19.57 -1.23
C GLN A 22 8.50 19.01 -2.54
N GLU A 23 9.78 19.28 -2.79
CA GLU A 23 10.51 18.63 -3.88
C GLU A 23 10.58 17.11 -3.62
N GLY A 24 10.80 16.36 -4.70
CA GLY A 24 10.93 14.91 -4.64
C GLY A 24 11.99 14.48 -3.63
N TYR A 25 11.75 13.38 -2.90
CA TYR A 25 12.76 12.82 -2.02
C TYR A 25 13.90 12.24 -2.85
N THR A 26 15.10 12.78 -2.68
CA THR A 26 16.33 12.23 -3.29
C THR A 26 16.98 11.28 -2.29
N PRO A 27 16.99 9.96 -2.54
CA PRO A 27 17.66 9.01 -1.66
C PRO A 27 19.18 9.19 -1.70
N ALA A 28 19.88 8.84 -0.62
CA ALA A 28 21.34 8.78 -0.62
C ALA A 28 21.82 7.80 -1.71
N PRO A 29 22.83 8.16 -2.53
CA PRO A 29 23.26 7.33 -3.67
C PRO A 29 23.63 5.89 -3.31
N GLN A 30 24.25 5.69 -2.14
CA GLN A 30 24.61 4.36 -1.64
C GLN A 30 23.36 3.51 -1.33
N LEU A 31 22.34 4.11 -0.72
CA LEU A 31 21.07 3.43 -0.43
C LEU A 31 20.33 3.11 -1.72
N ALA A 32 20.30 4.04 -2.68
CA ALA A 32 19.72 3.80 -3.99
C ALA A 32 20.42 2.65 -4.71
N LYS A 33 21.76 2.64 -4.78
CA LYS A 33 22.53 1.55 -5.39
C LYS A 33 22.32 0.22 -4.66
N LYS A 34 22.30 0.23 -3.32
CA LYS A 34 22.03 -0.97 -2.51
C LYS A 34 20.65 -1.53 -2.82
N GLN A 35 19.60 -0.70 -2.82
CA GLN A 35 18.21 -1.17 -2.90
C GLN A 35 17.74 -1.45 -4.34
N LEU A 36 18.22 -0.68 -5.32
CA LEU A 36 17.73 -0.74 -6.69
C LEU A 36 18.51 -1.67 -7.61
N SER A 37 19.74 -2.08 -7.25
CA SER A 37 20.61 -2.89 -8.12
C SER A 37 20.02 -4.24 -8.54
N SER A 38 19.19 -4.84 -7.70
CA SER A 38 18.51 -6.12 -7.97
C SER A 38 17.04 -5.93 -8.35
N SER A 39 16.59 -4.69 -8.50
CA SER A 39 15.17 -4.37 -8.70
C SER A 39 14.79 -4.52 -10.17
N GLN A 40 13.69 -5.24 -10.43
CA GLN A 40 13.10 -5.32 -11.77
C GLN A 40 11.84 -4.45 -11.81
N VAL A 41 11.78 -3.53 -12.77
CA VAL A 41 10.63 -2.64 -12.94
C VAL A 41 9.52 -3.37 -13.68
N VAL A 42 8.33 -3.36 -13.12
CA VAL A 42 7.14 -3.94 -13.77
C VAL A 42 6.27 -2.80 -14.31
N SER A 43 6.15 -2.74 -15.64
CA SER A 43 5.34 -1.74 -16.35
C SER A 43 4.10 -2.38 -16.97
N PRO A 44 2.96 -2.43 -16.27
CA PRO A 44 1.67 -2.75 -16.88
C PRO A 44 1.20 -1.64 -17.84
N ALA A 45 0.33 -2.02 -18.78
CA ALA A 45 -0.41 -1.09 -19.64
C ALA A 45 -1.51 -0.32 -18.88
N TYR A 46 -1.18 0.23 -17.70
CA TYR A 46 -2.10 0.97 -16.86
C TYR A 46 -1.65 2.43 -16.74
N SER A 47 -2.60 3.36 -16.81
CA SER A 47 -2.32 4.81 -16.74
C SER A 47 -2.72 5.34 -15.37
N THR A 48 -1.80 6.01 -14.66
CA THR A 48 -2.16 6.55 -13.34
C THR A 48 -3.04 7.80 -13.38
N ASN A 49 -3.25 8.40 -14.57
CA ASN A 49 -4.08 9.60 -14.72
C ASN A 49 -5.58 9.33 -14.52
N SER A 50 -6.02 8.10 -14.71
CA SER A 50 -7.42 7.70 -14.60
C SER A 50 -7.79 7.11 -13.23
N PHE A 51 -6.89 7.17 -12.23
CA PHE A 51 -7.23 6.69 -10.89
C PHE A 51 -8.28 7.59 -10.24
N GLY A 52 -9.30 6.97 -9.65
CA GLY A 52 -10.07 7.59 -8.58
C GLY A 52 -9.18 7.72 -7.34
N ILE A 53 -8.49 8.85 -7.20
CA ILE A 53 -7.66 9.14 -6.03
C ILE A 53 -8.48 10.00 -5.06
N ALA A 54 -8.70 9.50 -3.85
CA ALA A 54 -9.12 10.33 -2.72
C ALA A 54 -7.92 10.74 -1.88
N SER A 55 -8.08 11.75 -1.03
CA SER A 55 -7.05 12.17 -0.07
C SER A 55 -6.63 11.07 0.91
N THR A 56 -7.42 10.00 1.04
CA THR A 56 -7.17 8.84 1.91
C THR A 56 -6.65 7.61 1.15
N GLY A 57 -6.45 7.68 -0.16
CA GLY A 57 -5.95 6.57 -0.98
C GLY A 57 -6.82 6.24 -2.19
N TYR A 58 -6.63 5.03 -2.75
CA TYR A 58 -7.37 4.54 -3.90
C TYR A 58 -8.86 4.37 -3.59
N VAL A 59 -9.72 4.90 -4.47
CA VAL A 59 -11.16 4.68 -4.46
C VAL A 59 -11.50 3.63 -5.50
N SER A 60 -11.84 2.44 -5.05
CA SER A 60 -12.43 1.41 -5.89
C SER A 60 -13.86 1.84 -6.29
N PRO A 61 -14.28 1.62 -7.55
CA PRO A 61 -15.67 1.78 -7.96
C PRO A 61 -16.56 0.85 -7.12
N ARG A 62 -17.55 1.42 -6.41
CA ARG A 62 -18.49 0.62 -5.62
C ARG A 62 -19.56 0.07 -6.55
N THR A 63 -19.55 -1.25 -6.76
CA THR A 63 -20.70 -1.95 -7.36
C THR A 63 -21.61 -2.51 -6.26
N ILE A 64 -22.91 -2.52 -6.53
CA ILE A 64 -23.92 -3.18 -5.69
C ILE A 64 -23.54 -4.67 -5.62
N ASN A 65 -23.58 -5.27 -4.42
CA ASN A 65 -23.21 -6.67 -4.16
C ASN A 65 -21.74 -7.03 -4.47
N SER A 66 -20.80 -6.14 -4.16
CA SER A 66 -19.35 -6.31 -4.43
C SER A 66 -18.58 -7.25 -3.49
N SER A 67 -19.24 -7.93 -2.55
CA SER A 67 -18.57 -8.85 -1.62
C SER A 67 -18.59 -10.29 -2.14
N THR A 68 -17.59 -10.63 -2.97
CA THR A 68 -17.39 -12.00 -3.47
C THR A 68 -15.97 -12.45 -3.19
N ALA A 69 -15.82 -13.69 -2.73
CA ALA A 69 -14.51 -14.34 -2.64
C ALA A 69 -14.14 -14.89 -4.02
N TYR A 70 -12.97 -14.50 -4.53
CA TYR A 70 -12.43 -15.01 -5.79
C TYR A 70 -11.24 -15.91 -5.54
N ARG A 71 -11.18 -17.04 -6.24
CA ARG A 71 -9.98 -17.87 -6.35
C ARG A 71 -9.05 -17.30 -7.42
N LEU A 72 -7.77 -17.67 -7.36
CA LEU A 72 -6.76 -17.12 -8.26
C LEU A 72 -7.06 -17.42 -9.73
N ASP A 73 -7.44 -18.65 -10.06
CA ASP A 73 -7.85 -19.12 -11.39
C ASP A 73 -9.06 -18.36 -11.94
N GLN A 74 -9.94 -17.86 -11.08
CA GLN A 74 -11.06 -17.01 -11.49
C GLN A 74 -10.61 -15.59 -11.86
N LEU A 75 -9.45 -15.14 -11.39
CA LEU A 75 -8.92 -13.80 -11.63
C LEU A 75 -7.95 -13.74 -12.82
N VAL A 76 -7.24 -14.83 -13.11
CA VAL A 76 -6.13 -14.85 -14.08
C VAL A 76 -6.39 -15.80 -15.24
N GLY A 77 -5.65 -15.60 -16.34
CA GLY A 77 -5.64 -16.52 -17.49
C GLY A 77 -6.72 -16.28 -18.55
N PRO A 78 -6.68 -17.04 -19.67
CA PRO A 78 -7.50 -16.78 -20.85
C PRO A 78 -8.99 -17.09 -20.67
N SER A 79 -9.39 -17.84 -19.65
CA SER A 79 -10.80 -18.14 -19.35
C SER A 79 -11.40 -17.20 -18.29
N SER A 80 -10.57 -16.50 -17.50
CA SER A 80 -11.05 -15.57 -16.47
C SER A 80 -11.79 -14.38 -17.07
N LYS A 81 -12.90 -13.95 -16.44
CA LYS A 81 -13.56 -12.69 -16.78
C LYS A 81 -12.66 -11.46 -16.59
N PHE A 82 -11.78 -11.50 -15.60
CA PHE A 82 -11.00 -10.34 -15.17
C PHE A 82 -9.67 -10.20 -15.90
N LYS A 83 -9.12 -11.30 -16.42
CA LYS A 83 -7.85 -11.32 -17.19
C LYS A 83 -6.70 -10.63 -16.46
N PHE A 84 -6.65 -10.73 -15.13
CA PHE A 84 -5.58 -10.09 -14.37
C PHE A 84 -4.24 -10.72 -14.73
N ARG A 85 -3.22 -9.85 -14.78
CA ARG A 85 -1.83 -10.29 -14.94
C ARG A 85 -1.31 -10.74 -13.58
N LEU A 86 -0.90 -12.00 -13.48
CA LEU A 86 -0.21 -12.52 -12.32
C LEU A 86 1.28 -12.17 -12.39
N GLN A 87 1.74 -11.30 -11.49
CA GLN A 87 3.16 -11.06 -11.29
C GLN A 87 3.66 -12.01 -10.19
N LYS A 88 4.44 -13.03 -10.57
CA LYS A 88 5.15 -13.86 -9.59
C LYS A 88 6.27 -13.04 -8.96
N TRP A 89 6.43 -13.19 -7.65
CA TRP A 89 7.43 -12.48 -6.86
C TRP A 89 7.85 -13.35 -5.68
N ASP A 90 9.15 -13.42 -5.44
CA ASP A 90 9.81 -14.23 -4.42
C ASP A 90 9.99 -13.51 -3.08
N ALA A 91 9.46 -12.28 -2.96
CA ALA A 91 9.62 -11.39 -1.81
C ALA A 91 11.07 -10.95 -1.52
N GLN A 92 12.06 -11.30 -2.34
CA GLN A 92 13.47 -10.96 -2.09
C GLN A 92 13.82 -9.58 -2.61
N ALA A 93 13.74 -9.40 -3.93
CA ALA A 93 14.08 -8.14 -4.58
C ALA A 93 12.88 -7.20 -4.62
N PRO A 94 13.06 -5.89 -4.40
CA PRO A 94 11.96 -4.95 -4.56
C PRO A 94 11.54 -4.85 -6.04
N ILE A 95 10.23 -4.79 -6.28
CA ILE A 95 9.66 -4.60 -7.62
C ILE A 95 8.80 -3.33 -7.62
N PRO A 96 9.27 -2.21 -8.20
CA PRO A 96 8.44 -1.05 -8.43
C PRO A 96 7.47 -1.32 -9.58
N ILE A 97 6.21 -0.96 -9.36
CA ILE A 97 5.15 -1.04 -10.37
C ILE A 97 4.92 0.38 -10.88
N VAL A 98 5.18 0.58 -12.17
CA VAL A 98 5.16 1.90 -12.81
C VAL A 98 4.09 1.99 -13.88
N ASP A 99 3.59 3.20 -14.11
CA ASP A 99 2.66 3.46 -15.22
C ASP A 99 3.42 3.78 -16.53
N GLY A 100 2.67 4.04 -17.62
CA GLY A 100 3.24 4.40 -18.92
C GLY A 100 4.10 5.67 -18.93
N ARG A 101 4.08 6.49 -17.87
CA ARG A 101 4.95 7.66 -17.68
C ARG A 101 6.05 7.42 -16.65
N ARG A 102 6.32 6.16 -16.31
CA ARG A 102 7.30 5.72 -15.30
C ARG A 102 7.02 6.24 -13.87
N ARG A 103 5.78 6.61 -13.56
CA ARG A 103 5.40 6.98 -12.19
C ARG A 103 5.15 5.72 -11.37
N VAL A 104 5.82 5.60 -10.23
CA VAL A 104 5.61 4.50 -9.28
C VAL A 104 4.25 4.67 -8.62
N TYR A 105 3.39 3.67 -8.73
CA TYR A 105 2.07 3.64 -8.07
C TYR A 105 1.87 2.42 -7.17
N GLY A 106 2.81 1.49 -7.20
CA GLY A 106 2.88 0.36 -6.28
C GLY A 106 4.32 -0.09 -6.10
N VAL A 107 4.60 -0.73 -4.96
CA VAL A 107 5.90 -1.35 -4.70
C VAL A 107 5.69 -2.67 -3.99
N CYS A 108 6.32 -3.70 -4.52
CA CYS A 108 6.57 -4.95 -3.80
C CYS A 108 7.85 -4.74 -3.00
N ALA A 109 7.72 -4.47 -1.69
CA ALA A 109 8.86 -4.20 -0.82
C ALA A 109 9.52 -5.52 -0.40
N GLY A 110 10.71 -5.81 -0.95
CA GLY A 110 11.43 -7.05 -0.66
C GLY A 110 12.08 -7.07 0.72
N VAL A 111 12.73 -8.19 1.03
CA VAL A 111 13.54 -8.37 2.25
C VAL A 111 14.66 -7.33 2.29
N PRO A 112 14.90 -6.67 3.45
CA PRO A 112 16.06 -5.81 3.62
C PRO A 112 17.38 -6.55 3.35
N LYS A 113 18.21 -6.01 2.46
CA LYS A 113 19.50 -6.63 2.13
C LYS A 113 20.41 -6.78 3.35
N ASN A 114 20.95 -7.99 3.50
CA ASN A 114 21.84 -8.46 4.57
C ASN A 114 21.15 -8.65 5.92
N ASP A 115 19.82 -8.80 5.95
CA ASP A 115 19.08 -9.10 7.16
C ASP A 115 18.71 -10.59 7.21
N ALA A 116 19.65 -11.42 7.70
CA ALA A 116 19.42 -12.85 7.89
C ALA A 116 18.36 -13.16 8.97
N GLY A 117 18.03 -12.17 9.82
CA GLY A 117 17.05 -12.31 10.88
C GLY A 117 15.63 -11.94 10.44
N TRP A 118 15.43 -11.49 9.19
CA TRP A 118 14.16 -10.94 8.74
C TRP A 118 12.99 -11.91 8.90
N ASP A 119 13.14 -13.16 8.45
CA ASP A 119 12.07 -14.16 8.54
C ASP A 119 11.73 -14.48 10.01
N SER A 120 12.75 -14.67 10.84
CA SER A 120 12.59 -14.89 12.28
C SER A 120 11.91 -13.71 12.98
N LEU A 121 12.25 -12.47 12.58
CA LEU A 121 11.61 -11.25 13.09
C LEU A 121 10.13 -11.21 12.72
N GLN A 122 9.79 -11.46 11.45
CA GLN A 122 8.40 -11.49 10.99
C GLN A 122 7.58 -12.58 11.69
N MET A 123 8.15 -13.79 11.80
CA MET A 123 7.51 -14.91 12.50
C MET A 123 7.30 -14.62 13.99
N ARG A 124 8.30 -14.03 14.66
CA ARG A 124 8.18 -13.61 16.06
C ARG A 124 7.10 -12.55 16.23
N ALA A 125 7.05 -11.55 15.36
CA ALA A 125 6.02 -10.52 15.41
C ALA A 125 4.62 -11.11 15.22
N ALA A 126 4.44 -11.99 14.24
CA ALA A 126 3.17 -12.69 14.00
C ALA A 126 2.76 -13.54 15.21
N THR A 127 3.70 -14.29 15.79
CA THR A 127 3.46 -15.11 16.99
C THR A 127 3.04 -14.24 18.17
N LEU A 128 3.72 -13.11 18.41
CA LEU A 128 3.38 -12.19 19.49
C LEU A 128 1.99 -11.58 19.31
N LEU A 129 1.60 -11.23 18.08
CA LEU A 129 0.27 -10.74 17.76
C LEU A 129 -0.81 -11.80 18.02
N GLU A 130 -0.58 -13.04 17.57
CA GLU A 130 -1.55 -14.12 17.77
C GLU A 130 -1.66 -14.51 19.26
N ASN A 131 -0.53 -14.61 19.96
CA ASN A 131 -0.52 -14.87 21.40
C ASN A 131 -1.22 -13.75 22.18
N SER A 132 -1.08 -12.50 21.76
CA SER A 132 -1.72 -11.35 22.43
C SER A 132 -3.18 -11.16 22.04
N ARG A 133 -3.69 -11.92 21.06
CA ARG A 133 -5.02 -11.74 20.48
C ARG A 133 -6.15 -11.75 21.51
N HIS A 134 -6.06 -12.63 22.52
CA HIS A 134 -7.06 -12.74 23.58
C HIS A 134 -7.08 -11.53 24.52
N ALA A 135 -5.95 -10.82 24.64
CA ALA A 135 -5.83 -9.60 25.45
C ALA A 135 -6.29 -8.34 24.70
N LEU A 136 -6.46 -8.41 23.37
CA LEU A 136 -6.92 -7.28 22.57
C LEU A 136 -8.41 -6.99 22.82
N LYS A 137 -8.68 -5.86 23.47
CA LYS A 137 -10.04 -5.36 23.70
C LYS A 137 -10.42 -4.33 22.64
N PHE A 138 -11.34 -4.71 21.77
CA PHE A 138 -11.88 -3.81 20.74
C PHE A 138 -13.25 -3.28 21.17
N SER A 139 -13.44 -1.97 21.06
CA SER A 139 -14.78 -1.37 21.13
C SER A 139 -15.66 -1.90 19.99
N GLU A 140 -16.97 -1.89 20.16
CA GLU A 140 -17.91 -2.41 19.14
C GLU A 140 -17.75 -1.70 17.79
N LYS A 141 -17.42 -0.41 17.81
CA LYS A 141 -17.09 0.40 16.62
C LYS A 141 -15.82 -0.08 15.90
N ASN A 142 -14.89 -0.70 16.61
CA ASN A 142 -13.60 -1.18 16.10
C ASN A 142 -13.65 -2.65 15.65
N ARG A 143 -14.67 -3.40 16.07
CA ARG A 143 -14.89 -4.80 15.65
C ARG A 143 -15.39 -4.92 14.20
N LYS A 144 -16.02 -3.87 13.68
CA LYS A 144 -16.48 -3.78 12.28
C LYS A 144 -15.79 -2.61 11.59
N SER A 145 -14.75 -2.91 10.82
CA SER A 145 -14.10 -1.90 9.98
C SER A 145 -14.75 -1.85 8.59
N ARG A 146 -14.48 -0.78 7.84
CA ARG A 146 -14.87 -0.67 6.43
C ARG A 146 -14.23 -1.74 5.54
N ARG A 147 -13.23 -2.47 6.04
CA ARG A 147 -12.50 -3.52 5.32
C ARG A 147 -13.00 -4.93 5.64
N GLY A 148 -14.00 -5.07 6.53
CA GLY A 148 -14.59 -6.35 6.92
C GLY A 148 -14.73 -6.53 8.42
N LYS A 149 -15.12 -7.73 8.85
CA LYS A 149 -15.20 -8.15 10.27
C LYS A 149 -13.82 -8.46 10.85
N PHE A 150 -12.87 -7.55 10.60
CA PHE A 150 -11.55 -7.58 11.19
C PHE A 150 -11.54 -6.57 12.32
N SER A 151 -11.24 -7.06 13.52
CA SER A 151 -11.05 -6.19 14.67
C SER A 151 -9.70 -5.49 14.52
N ALA A 152 -9.71 -4.16 14.55
CA ALA A 152 -8.53 -3.32 14.35
C ALA A 152 -8.51 -2.17 15.36
#